data_AF-A0A6L7YSM6-F1
#
_entry.id   AF-A0A6L7YSM6-F1
#
_cell.length_a   1.000
_cell.length_b   1.000
_cell.length_c   1.000
_cell.angle_alpha   90.00
_cell.angle_beta   90.00
_cell.angle_gamma   90.00
#
_symmetry.space_group_name_H-M   'P 1'
#
loop_
_entity.id
_entity.type
_entity.pdbx_description
1 polymer ?
#
loop_
_entity_poly.entity_id
_entity_poly.type
_entity_poly.pdbx_seq_one_letter_code
_entity_poly.pdbx_strand_id
1 'polypeptide(L)'
;AGRLTQSGRPDLRGYNLSYADLSGSFLAKVDLSAANCFSTKFEDAWLKDADLTGVKCSFAEFKDAVLDNAILCETTFDNSPLTGVDLERSRFWTANLFDVLQQLQALLSTGARVGLKGTVGRVATLLRKIQQLREHYASQKLREPVHIYYRGEAS
;
A
#
# COMPACT_ATOMS: atom_id res chain seq x y z
N ALA A 1 -5.76 25.59 2.75
CA ALA A 1 -5.81 25.37 1.30
C ALA A 1 -4.53 24.66 0.89
N GLY A 2 -4.64 23.46 0.29
CA GLY A 2 -3.48 22.68 -0.14
C GLY A 2 -2.69 23.41 -1.22
N ARG A 3 -1.36 23.29 -1.18
CA ARG A 3 -0.47 23.88 -2.19
C ARG A 3 -0.60 23.05 -3.47
N LEU A 4 -0.43 23.65 -4.64
CA LEU A 4 -0.32 22.89 -5.90
C LEU A 4 1.15 22.76 -6.27
N THR A 5 1.55 21.60 -6.79
CA THR A 5 2.87 21.40 -7.41
C THR A 5 2.99 22.24 -8.68
N GLN A 6 4.21 22.37 -9.22
CA GLN A 6 4.45 23.03 -10.51
C GLN A 6 3.68 22.37 -11.68
N SER A 7 3.19 21.15 -11.50
CA SER A 7 2.36 20.42 -12.47
C SER A 7 0.85 20.58 -12.26
N GLY A 8 0.41 21.44 -11.31
CA GLY A 8 -0.99 21.68 -10.98
C GLY A 8 -1.64 20.61 -10.11
N ARG A 9 -0.86 19.61 -9.63
CA ARG A 9 -1.35 18.53 -8.75
C ARG A 9 -1.41 18.99 -7.29
N PRO A 10 -2.36 18.52 -6.47
CA PRO A 10 -2.37 18.81 -5.05
C PRO A 10 -1.08 18.28 -4.38
N ASP A 11 -0.43 19.15 -3.63
CA ASP A 11 0.81 18.91 -2.88
C ASP A 11 0.48 18.87 -1.39
N LEU A 12 0.48 17.66 -0.85
CA LEU A 12 0.25 17.34 0.56
C LEU A 12 1.51 16.72 1.18
N ARG A 13 2.68 16.99 0.60
CA ARG A 13 3.95 16.43 1.07
C ARG A 13 4.26 16.82 2.51
N GLY A 14 4.58 15.82 3.33
CA GLY A 14 4.91 16.01 4.73
C GLY A 14 3.75 16.53 5.60
N TYR A 15 2.53 16.62 5.07
CA TYR A 15 1.39 17.06 5.86
C TYR A 15 1.06 16.06 6.96
N ASN A 16 0.61 16.58 8.10
CA ASN A 16 -0.05 15.76 9.09
C ASN A 16 -1.54 15.67 8.76
N LEU A 17 -1.95 14.51 8.25
CA LEU A 17 -3.32 14.15 7.93
C LEU A 17 -3.90 13.16 8.95
N SER A 18 -3.24 12.96 10.09
CA SER A 18 -3.68 11.98 11.09
C SER A 18 -5.14 12.21 11.48
N TYR A 19 -5.92 11.13 11.52
CA TYR A 19 -7.36 11.14 11.80
C TYR A 19 -8.23 11.90 10.79
N ALA A 20 -7.68 12.31 9.65
CA ALA A 20 -8.49 12.95 8.61
C ALA A 20 -9.47 11.95 7.99
N ASP A 21 -10.63 12.46 7.58
CA ASP A 21 -11.56 11.73 6.75
C ASP A 21 -11.40 12.19 5.29
N LEU A 22 -10.81 11.31 4.48
CA LEU A 22 -10.61 11.47 3.05
C LEU A 22 -11.42 10.42 2.27
N SER A 23 -12.49 9.88 2.88
CA SER A 23 -13.32 8.86 2.25
C SER A 23 -14.02 9.43 1.00
N GLY A 24 -14.06 8.66 -0.09
CA GLY A 24 -14.63 9.07 -1.39
C GLY A 24 -13.89 10.21 -2.09
N SER A 25 -12.73 10.62 -1.60
CA SER A 25 -12.00 11.78 -2.14
C SER A 25 -11.33 11.48 -3.47
N PHE A 26 -11.31 12.49 -4.36
CA PHE A 26 -10.55 12.46 -5.60
C PHE A 26 -9.13 12.94 -5.35
N LEU A 27 -8.22 12.00 -5.15
CA LEU A 27 -6.79 12.23 -4.85
C LEU A 27 -5.87 11.73 -5.97
N ALA A 28 -6.39 11.62 -7.19
CA ALA A 28 -5.60 11.14 -8.32
C ALA A 28 -4.39 12.06 -8.54
N LYS A 29 -3.20 11.45 -8.68
CA LYS A 29 -1.92 12.15 -8.88
C LYS A 29 -1.49 13.06 -7.72
N VAL A 30 -2.11 12.97 -6.53
CA VAL A 30 -1.68 13.74 -5.36
C VAL A 30 -0.25 13.37 -4.98
N ASP A 31 0.52 14.35 -4.52
CA ASP A 31 1.80 14.10 -3.86
C ASP A 31 1.58 14.11 -2.34
N LEU A 32 1.54 12.91 -1.76
CA LEU A 32 1.45 12.66 -0.32
C LEU A 32 2.82 12.29 0.26
N SER A 33 3.92 12.39 -0.49
CA SER A 33 5.21 11.86 -0.03
C SER A 33 5.61 12.42 1.34
N ALA A 34 6.09 11.52 2.21
CA ALA A 34 6.42 11.75 3.63
C ALA A 34 5.26 12.25 4.53
N ALA A 35 4.00 12.24 4.07
CA ALA A 35 2.86 12.61 4.91
C ALA A 35 2.67 11.64 6.08
N ASN A 36 2.07 12.15 7.16
CA ASN A 36 1.59 11.33 8.27
C ASN A 36 0.07 11.12 8.11
N CYS A 37 -0.33 9.90 7.76
CA CYS A 37 -1.70 9.47 7.56
C CYS A 37 -2.16 8.49 8.66
N PHE A 38 -1.62 8.61 9.88
CA PHE A 38 -2.01 7.76 11.00
C PHE A 38 -3.53 7.79 11.21
N SER A 39 -4.18 6.62 11.24
CA SER A 39 -5.63 6.49 11.44
C SER A 39 -6.48 7.33 10.47
N THR A 40 -5.97 7.61 9.27
CA THR A 40 -6.71 8.35 8.22
C THR A 40 -7.68 7.44 7.49
N LYS A 41 -8.85 7.96 7.12
CA LYS A 41 -9.83 7.22 6.32
C LYS A 41 -9.68 7.54 4.84
N PHE A 42 -9.43 6.51 4.04
CA PHE A 42 -9.36 6.54 2.58
C PHE A 42 -10.40 5.59 1.96
N GLU A 43 -11.49 5.26 2.69
CA GLU A 43 -12.54 4.37 2.16
C GLU A 43 -13.08 4.93 0.84
N ASP A 44 -13.17 4.11 -0.21
CA ASP A 44 -13.60 4.50 -1.56
C ASP A 44 -12.77 5.63 -2.23
N ALA A 45 -11.60 6.00 -1.67
CA ALA A 45 -10.79 7.09 -2.21
C ALA A 45 -10.10 6.72 -3.54
N TRP A 46 -9.99 7.70 -4.44
CA TRP A 46 -9.34 7.53 -5.74
C TRP A 46 -7.91 8.08 -5.69
N LEU A 47 -6.94 7.20 -5.41
CA LEU A 47 -5.51 7.48 -5.28
C LEU A 47 -4.70 7.03 -6.52
N LYS A 48 -5.36 6.96 -7.68
CA LYS A 48 -4.70 6.56 -8.93
C LYS A 48 -3.53 7.48 -9.28
N ASP A 49 -2.38 6.90 -9.62
CA ASP A 49 -1.13 7.59 -9.93
C ASP A 49 -0.61 8.50 -8.78
N ALA A 50 -1.08 8.33 -7.54
CA ALA A 50 -0.63 9.13 -6.38
C ALA A 50 0.78 8.74 -5.93
N ASP A 51 1.52 9.69 -5.37
CA ASP A 51 2.81 9.45 -4.72
C ASP A 51 2.64 9.38 -3.20
N LEU A 52 2.79 8.20 -2.62
CA LEU A 52 2.73 7.91 -1.18
C LEU A 52 4.11 7.49 -0.65
N THR A 53 5.19 7.88 -1.33
CA THR A 53 6.56 7.50 -0.93
C THR A 53 6.84 7.94 0.51
N GLY A 54 7.27 7.01 1.37
CA GLY A 54 7.61 7.28 2.77
C GLY A 54 6.43 7.68 3.66
N VAL A 55 5.19 7.49 3.21
CA VAL A 55 4.00 7.83 4.01
C VAL A 55 3.85 6.88 5.19
N LYS A 56 3.48 7.45 6.34
CA LYS A 56 3.15 6.69 7.55
C LYS A 56 1.64 6.51 7.62
N CYS A 57 1.13 5.34 7.23
CA CYS A 57 -0.30 5.05 7.19
C CYS A 57 -0.77 4.15 8.32
N SER A 58 -0.06 4.02 9.45
CA SER A 58 -0.44 3.06 10.48
C SER A 58 -1.90 3.26 10.94
N PHE A 59 -2.66 2.17 11.04
CA PHE A 59 -4.11 2.16 11.33
C PHE A 59 -5.00 2.88 10.30
N ALA A 60 -4.51 3.24 9.11
CA ALA A 60 -5.35 3.87 8.10
C ALA A 60 -6.33 2.88 7.46
N GLU A 61 -7.51 3.37 7.11
CA GLU A 61 -8.58 2.57 6.51
C GLU A 61 -8.59 2.80 5.00
N PHE A 62 -8.27 1.77 4.19
CA PHE A 62 -8.24 1.87 2.73
C PHE A 62 -9.36 1.07 2.07
N LYS A 63 -10.46 0.78 2.78
CA LYS A 63 -11.49 -0.11 2.26
C LYS A 63 -11.96 0.35 0.87
N ASP A 64 -11.90 -0.54 -0.11
CA ASP A 64 -12.32 -0.27 -1.50
C ASP A 64 -11.60 0.92 -2.20
N ALA A 65 -10.45 1.37 -1.67
CA ALA A 65 -9.64 2.43 -2.27
C ALA A 65 -8.95 1.98 -3.57
N VAL A 66 -8.82 2.91 -4.53
CA VAL A 66 -8.18 2.66 -5.82
C VAL A 66 -6.76 3.22 -5.82
N LEU A 67 -5.75 2.35 -5.77
CA LEU A 67 -4.32 2.71 -5.73
C LEU A 67 -3.57 2.30 -7.01
N ASP A 68 -4.29 2.22 -8.13
CA ASP A 68 -3.75 1.93 -9.45
C ASP A 68 -2.58 2.86 -9.79
N ASN A 69 -1.44 2.28 -10.19
CA ASN A 69 -0.19 3.00 -10.49
C ASN A 69 0.37 3.89 -9.37
N ALA A 70 -0.17 3.82 -8.14
CA ALA A 70 0.34 4.61 -7.03
C ALA A 70 1.79 4.20 -6.67
N ILE A 71 2.59 5.15 -6.22
CA ILE A 71 3.96 4.93 -5.72
C ILE A 71 3.88 4.76 -4.21
N LEU A 72 4.27 3.60 -3.70
CA LEU A 72 4.20 3.21 -2.29
C LEU A 72 5.59 2.88 -1.72
N CYS A 73 6.66 3.39 -2.33
CA CYS A 73 8.02 3.11 -1.89
C CYS A 73 8.20 3.57 -0.44
N GLU A 74 8.80 2.75 0.43
CA GLU A 74 9.03 3.10 1.84
C GLU A 74 7.76 3.45 2.65
N THR A 75 6.56 3.20 2.12
CA THR A 75 5.29 3.39 2.86
C THR A 75 5.14 2.32 3.94
N THR A 76 4.63 2.70 5.11
CA THR A 76 4.29 1.77 6.19
C THR A 76 2.76 1.62 6.31
N PHE A 77 2.29 0.37 6.32
CA PHE A 77 0.86 0.02 6.40
C PHE A 77 0.51 -0.66 7.74
N ASP A 78 1.28 -0.39 8.79
CA ASP A 78 1.20 -1.15 10.03
C ASP A 78 -0.23 -1.11 10.61
N ASN A 79 -0.80 -2.27 10.92
CA ASN A 79 -2.19 -2.40 11.39
C ASN A 79 -3.28 -1.76 10.50
N SER A 80 -3.04 -1.59 9.20
CA SER A 80 -4.01 -0.99 8.27
C SER A 80 -4.82 -2.06 7.52
N PRO A 81 -6.16 -2.09 7.64
CA PRO A 81 -6.98 -3.03 6.88
C PRO A 81 -7.09 -2.59 5.42
N LEU A 82 -6.48 -3.35 4.50
CA LEU A 82 -6.47 -3.04 3.07
C LEU A 82 -7.60 -3.73 2.28
N THR A 83 -8.77 -3.95 2.89
CA THR A 83 -9.80 -4.87 2.34
C THR A 83 -10.47 -4.26 1.12
N GLY A 84 -10.47 -4.98 -0.01
CA GLY A 84 -11.00 -4.45 -1.26
C GLY A 84 -10.09 -3.45 -1.99
N VAL A 85 -8.90 -3.14 -1.46
CA VAL A 85 -7.95 -2.24 -2.12
C VAL A 85 -7.47 -2.82 -3.45
N ASP A 86 -7.60 -2.03 -4.52
CA ASP A 86 -6.98 -2.37 -5.80
C ASP A 86 -5.54 -1.85 -5.85
N LEU A 87 -4.61 -2.80 -5.89
CA LEU A 87 -3.18 -2.55 -6.01
C LEU A 87 -2.63 -3.04 -7.34
N GLU A 88 -3.43 -3.47 -8.33
CA GLU A 88 -2.95 -4.27 -9.47
C GLU A 88 -1.68 -3.70 -10.12
N ARG A 89 -1.63 -2.38 -10.33
CA ARG A 89 -0.49 -1.69 -10.98
C ARG A 89 0.37 -0.81 -10.08
N SER A 90 0.14 -0.81 -8.76
CA SER A 90 0.95 0.03 -7.84
C SER A 90 2.42 -0.39 -7.80
N ARG A 91 3.29 0.59 -7.57
CA ARG A 91 4.75 0.48 -7.49
C ARG A 91 5.17 0.54 -6.01
N PHE A 92 5.64 -0.56 -5.44
CA PHE A 92 5.90 -0.67 -4.00
C PHE A 92 7.22 -1.37 -3.62
N TRP A 93 8.17 -1.43 -4.55
CA TRP A 93 9.59 -1.61 -4.22
C TRP A 93 9.94 -0.87 -2.90
N THR A 94 10.50 -1.60 -1.94
CA THR A 94 10.84 -1.17 -0.56
C THR A 94 9.69 -0.80 0.39
N ALA A 95 8.42 -0.94 0.00
CA ALA A 95 7.31 -0.82 0.96
C ALA A 95 7.40 -1.90 2.04
N ASN A 96 7.13 -1.54 3.29
CA ASN A 96 7.07 -2.53 4.36
C ASN A 96 5.73 -3.31 4.25
N LEU A 97 5.79 -4.46 3.57
CA LEU A 97 4.64 -5.35 3.37
C LEU A 97 4.57 -6.49 4.39
N PHE A 98 5.39 -6.45 5.44
CA PHE A 98 5.45 -7.51 6.46
C PHE A 98 4.08 -7.77 7.10
N ASP A 99 3.38 -6.71 7.48
CA ASP A 99 2.05 -6.80 8.08
C ASP A 99 0.99 -7.28 7.08
N VAL A 100 1.13 -6.92 5.80
CA VAL A 100 0.24 -7.41 4.74
C VAL A 100 0.37 -8.92 4.58
N LEU A 101 1.59 -9.44 4.68
CA LEU A 101 1.86 -10.88 4.63
C LEU A 101 1.30 -11.61 5.87
N GLN A 102 1.43 -11.03 7.07
CA GLN A 102 0.86 -11.59 8.31
C GLN A 102 -0.68 -11.63 8.29
N GLN A 103 -1.33 -10.55 7.85
CA GLN A 103 -2.79 -10.52 7.70
C GLN A 103 -3.28 -11.57 6.70
N LEU A 104 -2.53 -11.78 5.62
CA LEU A 104 -2.84 -12.77 4.60
C LEU A 104 -2.64 -14.20 5.12
N GLN A 105 -1.59 -14.46 5.88
CA GLN A 105 -1.40 -15.73 6.58
C GLN A 105 -2.56 -16.01 7.54
N ALA A 106 -2.93 -15.06 8.40
CA ALA A 106 -4.04 -15.21 9.33
C ALA A 106 -5.38 -15.50 8.62
N LEU A 107 -5.62 -14.87 7.46
CA LEU A 107 -6.80 -15.12 6.63
C LEU A 107 -6.82 -16.53 6.03
N LEU A 108 -5.65 -17.03 5.59
CA LEU A 108 -5.52 -18.41 5.07
C LEU A 108 -5.67 -19.45 6.19
N SER A 109 -5.16 -19.17 7.40
CA SER A 109 -5.20 -20.07 8.55
C SER A 109 -6.58 -20.19 9.21
N THR A 110 -7.42 -19.16 9.12
CA THR A 110 -8.73 -19.13 9.80
C THR A 110 -9.84 -19.85 9.05
N GLY A 111 -9.61 -20.33 7.82
CA GLY A 111 -10.64 -20.99 7.00
C GLY A 111 -11.85 -20.10 6.70
N ALA A 112 -11.76 -18.81 7.04
CA ALA A 112 -12.84 -17.86 6.92
C ALA A 112 -13.10 -17.63 5.43
N ARG A 113 -14.32 -17.96 4.98
CA ARG A 113 -14.87 -17.55 3.67
C ARG A 113 -15.08 -16.03 3.65
N VAL A 114 -14.04 -15.26 3.91
CA VAL A 114 -14.02 -13.82 3.62
C VAL A 114 -13.98 -13.71 2.10
N GLY A 115 -14.87 -12.89 1.53
CA GLY A 115 -15.10 -12.74 0.09
C GLY A 115 -13.84 -12.99 -0.76
N LEU A 116 -13.75 -14.20 -1.30
CA LEU A 116 -12.53 -14.76 -1.89
C LEU A 116 -11.96 -13.87 -3.00
N LYS A 117 -12.78 -13.04 -3.67
CA LYS A 117 -12.29 -12.11 -4.70
C LYS A 117 -11.24 -11.13 -4.18
N GLY A 118 -11.42 -10.54 -2.99
CA GLY A 118 -10.48 -9.55 -2.44
C GLY A 118 -9.18 -10.18 -1.93
N THR A 119 -9.29 -11.27 -1.17
CA THR A 119 -8.13 -11.97 -0.60
C THR A 119 -7.32 -12.72 -1.68
N VAL A 120 -7.97 -13.40 -2.62
CA VAL A 120 -7.28 -14.06 -3.74
C VAL A 120 -6.65 -13.02 -4.68
N GLY A 121 -7.30 -11.87 -4.90
CA GLY A 121 -6.73 -10.74 -5.63
C GLY A 121 -5.45 -10.22 -4.99
N ARG A 122 -5.43 -10.04 -3.66
CA ARG A 122 -4.23 -9.66 -2.88
C ARG A 122 -3.12 -10.69 -3.01
N VAL A 123 -3.41 -11.98 -2.80
CA VAL A 123 -2.44 -13.08 -2.91
C VAL A 123 -1.83 -13.12 -4.32
N ALA A 124 -2.67 -13.12 -5.35
CA ALA A 124 -2.21 -13.18 -6.74
C ALA A 124 -1.39 -11.94 -7.13
N THR A 125 -1.75 -10.76 -6.62
CA THR A 125 -1.03 -9.50 -6.88
C THR A 125 0.31 -9.47 -6.16
N LEU A 126 0.35 -9.87 -4.88
CA LEU A 126 1.59 -9.98 -4.10
C LEU A 126 2.55 -11.02 -4.69
N LEU A 127 2.05 -12.21 -5.07
CA LEU A 127 2.88 -13.25 -5.69
C LEU A 127 3.45 -12.79 -7.03
N ARG A 128 2.64 -12.18 -7.91
CA ARG A 128 3.12 -11.61 -9.18
C ARG A 128 4.20 -10.54 -8.95
N LYS A 129 4.06 -9.73 -7.91
CA LYS A 129 5.03 -8.67 -7.60
C LYS A 129 6.29 -9.16 -6.91
N ILE A 130 6.21 -10.14 -6.02
CA ILE A 130 7.39 -10.82 -5.47
C ILE A 130 8.21 -11.42 -6.62
N GLN A 131 7.53 -12.00 -7.61
CA GLN A 131 8.17 -12.53 -8.81
C GLN A 131 8.83 -11.41 -9.65
N GLN A 132 8.13 -10.31 -9.93
CA GLN A 132 8.70 -9.16 -10.65
C GLN A 132 9.88 -8.52 -9.92
N LEU A 133 9.85 -8.44 -8.58
CA LEU A 133 10.97 -7.96 -7.78
C LEU A 133 12.18 -8.88 -7.94
N ARG A 134 12.00 -10.20 -7.80
CA ARG A 134 13.08 -11.17 -8.04
C ARG A 134 13.71 -11.01 -9.42
N GLU A 135 12.88 -10.85 -10.45
CA GLU A 135 13.34 -10.63 -11.83
C GLU A 135 14.11 -9.31 -11.99
N HIS A 136 13.62 -8.23 -11.37
CA HIS A 136 14.29 -6.93 -11.39
C HIS A 136 15.67 -6.97 -10.71
N TYR A 137 15.75 -7.51 -9.49
CA TYR A 137 17.02 -7.63 -8.76
C TYR A 137 18.00 -8.57 -9.46
N ALA A 138 17.51 -9.70 -10.01
CA ALA A 138 18.32 -10.60 -10.83
C ALA A 138 18.88 -9.90 -12.08
N SER A 139 18.06 -9.07 -12.76
CA SER A 139 18.48 -8.34 -13.96
C SER A 139 19.55 -7.27 -13.69
N GLN A 140 19.54 -6.66 -12.50
CA GLN A 140 20.47 -5.60 -12.12
C GLN A 140 21.69 -6.10 -11.32
N LYS A 141 21.82 -7.42 -11.08
CA LYS A 141 22.84 -8.01 -10.18
C LYS A 141 22.86 -7.35 -8.78
N LEU A 142 21.73 -6.78 -8.37
CA LEU A 142 21.58 -6.17 -7.06
C LEU A 142 21.29 -7.28 -6.04
N ARG A 143 21.78 -7.11 -4.80
CA ARG A 143 21.34 -7.98 -3.71
C ARG A 143 19.83 -7.81 -3.55
N GLU A 144 19.11 -8.93 -3.50
CA GLU A 144 17.70 -8.91 -3.09
C GLU A 144 17.56 -8.08 -1.81
N PRO A 145 16.48 -7.30 -1.66
CA PRO A 145 16.27 -6.54 -0.45
C PRO A 145 16.13 -7.56 0.68
N VAL A 146 17.18 -7.60 1.52
CA VAL A 146 17.20 -8.36 2.76
C VAL A 146 15.96 -7.90 3.53
N HIS A 147 15.14 -8.84 3.99
CA HIS A 147 13.86 -8.62 4.69
C HIS A 147 12.57 -8.66 3.86
N ILE A 148 12.42 -9.68 3.00
CA ILE A 148 11.12 -10.35 2.92
C ILE A 148 11.11 -11.39 4.06
N TYR A 149 10.85 -10.96 5.30
CA TYR A 149 10.72 -11.89 6.42
C TYR A 149 9.47 -12.75 6.22
N TYR A 150 9.67 -13.96 5.71
CA TYR A 150 8.84 -15.10 6.11
C TYR A 150 9.47 -15.63 7.41
N ARG A 151 8.92 -15.27 8.57
CA ARG A 151 9.32 -15.86 9.85
C ARG A 151 8.11 -16.57 10.45
N GLY A 152 8.23 -17.90 10.55
CA GLY A 152 7.24 -18.85 11.11
C GLY A 152 6.55 -19.64 9.98
N GLU A 153 6.67 -20.96 9.88
CA GLU A 153 6.76 -21.95 10.95
C GLU A 153 8.01 -22.84 10.87
N ALA A 154 8.78 -22.83 11.94
CA ALA A 154 9.56 -23.99 12.37
C ALA A 154 9.03 -24.35 13.75
N SER A 155 8.17 -25.36 13.79
CA SER A 155 7.87 -26.25 14.92
C SER A 155 7.22 -27.48 14.33
#